data_AF-A0A3D9MLG3-F1
#
_entry.id   AF-A0A3D9MLG3-F1
#
_cell.length_a   1.000
_cell.length_b   1.000
_cell.length_c   1.000
_cell.angle_alpha   90.00
_cell.angle_beta   90.00
_cell.angle_gamma   90.00
#
_symmetry.space_group_name_H-M   'P 1'
#
loop_
_entity.id
_entity.type
_entity.pdbx_description
1 polymer ?
#
loop_
_entity_poly.entity_id
_entity_poly.type
_entity_poly.pdbx_seq_one_letter_code
_entity_poly.pdbx_strand_id
1 'polypeptide(L)'
;MAVSGVVCGPGGVDGVTYVAVSGHPATCGTDSTGNTLMLQISTLQSDNPIGGGDIVGLQIGGAVLGVLAVAWCIRAIRNQINSGGDGA
;
A
#
# COMPACT_ATOMS: atom_id res chain seq x y z
N MET A 1 8.93 -10.86 9.00
CA MET A 1 8.77 -12.31 8.80
C MET A 1 7.42 -12.52 8.14
N ALA A 2 7.36 -13.00 6.90
CA ALA A 2 6.09 -13.38 6.29
C ALA A 2 5.54 -14.59 7.05
N VAL A 3 4.31 -14.50 7.55
CA VAL A 3 3.66 -15.61 8.25
C VAL A 3 2.70 -16.26 7.25
N SER A 4 3.01 -17.47 6.82
CA SER A 4 2.09 -18.27 6.02
C SER A 4 1.10 -18.93 6.98
N GLY A 5 -0.19 -18.63 6.81
CA GLY A 5 -1.28 -19.21 7.57
C GLY A 5 -2.14 -20.12 6.70
N VAL A 6 -2.61 -21.22 7.26
CA VAL A 6 -3.63 -22.03 6.62
C VAL A 6 -4.98 -21.40 6.96
N VAL A 7 -5.73 -20.99 5.94
CA VAL A 7 -7.06 -20.38 6.10
C VAL A 7 -8.09 -21.14 5.26
N CYS A 8 -9.35 -21.01 5.64
CA CYS A 8 -10.49 -21.55 4.91
C CYS A 8 -11.05 -20.47 3.98
N GLY A 9 -11.01 -20.69 2.66
CA GLY A 9 -11.42 -19.69 1.66
C GLY A 9 -12.23 -20.29 0.51
N PRO A 10 -12.76 -19.45 -0.40
CA PRO A 10 -13.54 -19.92 -1.54
C PRO A 10 -12.68 -20.78 -2.49
N GLY A 11 -13.23 -21.92 -2.91
CA GLY A 11 -12.57 -22.81 -3.87
C GLY A 11 -12.62 -22.28 -5.31
N GLY A 12 -11.63 -22.68 -6.13
CA GLY A 12 -11.62 -22.40 -7.57
C GLY A 12 -11.18 -20.99 -7.97
N VAL A 13 -10.58 -20.25 -7.04
CA VAL A 13 -9.95 -18.94 -7.31
C VAL A 13 -8.53 -19.15 -7.83
N ASP A 14 -8.20 -18.51 -8.95
CA ASP A 14 -6.87 -18.51 -9.55
C ASP A 14 -5.84 -17.76 -8.68
N GLY A 15 -4.59 -18.21 -8.72
CA GLY A 15 -3.49 -17.60 -7.97
C GLY A 15 -3.42 -17.97 -6.47
N VAL A 16 -4.28 -18.89 -6.03
CA VAL A 16 -4.31 -19.38 -4.65
C VAL A 16 -3.62 -20.75 -4.56
N THR A 17 -2.80 -20.94 -3.53
CA THR A 17 -2.20 -22.26 -3.24
C THR A 17 -3.11 -23.05 -2.31
N TYR A 18 -3.73 -24.11 -2.83
CA TYR A 18 -4.59 -24.99 -2.05
C TYR A 18 -3.80 -26.09 -1.34
N VAL A 19 -4.20 -26.42 -0.11
CA VAL A 19 -3.71 -27.59 0.60
C VAL A 19 -4.35 -28.82 -0.03
N ALA A 20 -3.54 -29.77 -0.50
CA ALA A 20 -4.03 -31.01 -1.10
C ALA A 20 -3.74 -32.21 -0.20
N VAL A 21 -4.75 -33.07 -0.01
CA VAL A 21 -4.60 -34.38 0.61
C VAL A 21 -4.89 -35.42 -0.46
N SER A 22 -3.96 -36.35 -0.70
CA SER A 22 -4.10 -37.37 -1.77
C SER A 22 -4.42 -36.80 -3.16
N GLY A 23 -3.81 -35.66 -3.52
CA GLY A 23 -4.01 -35.01 -4.83
C GLY A 23 -5.31 -34.23 -4.99
N HIS A 24 -6.16 -34.17 -3.97
CA HIS A 24 -7.42 -33.43 -3.99
C HIS A 24 -7.35 -32.25 -3.02
N PRO A 25 -7.91 -31.08 -3.38
CA PRO A 25 -7.94 -29.93 -2.47
C PRO A 25 -8.73 -30.30 -1.20
N ALA A 26 -8.13 -30.04 -0.05
CA ALA A 26 -8.74 -30.33 1.24
C ALA A 26 -9.86 -29.33 1.50
N THR A 27 -11.06 -29.82 1.78
CA THR A 27 -12.23 -28.99 2.10
C THR A 27 -12.28 -28.68 3.58
N CYS A 28 -12.65 -27.45 3.92
CA CYS A 28 -12.82 -27.02 5.32
C CYS A 28 -14.28 -26.73 5.70
N GLY A 29 -15.21 -26.77 4.74
CA GLY A 29 -16.64 -26.64 5.01
C GLY A 29 -17.40 -25.99 3.87
N THR A 30 -18.56 -25.45 4.20
CA THR A 30 -19.40 -24.63 3.31
C THR A 30 -19.73 -23.31 3.99
N ASP A 31 -19.78 -22.21 3.22
CA ASP A 31 -20.24 -20.93 3.77
C ASP A 31 -21.75 -20.92 4.00
N SER A 32 -22.27 -19.84 4.60
CA SER A 32 -23.70 -19.67 4.86
C SER A 32 -24.56 -19.58 3.59
N THR A 33 -23.95 -19.43 2.41
CA THR A 33 -24.60 -19.40 1.10
C THR A 33 -24.49 -20.73 0.35
N GLY A 34 -23.84 -21.74 0.93
CA GLY A 34 -23.70 -23.08 0.37
C GLY A 34 -22.48 -23.27 -0.54
N ASN A 35 -21.57 -22.30 -0.64
CA ASN A 35 -20.36 -22.46 -1.44
C ASN A 35 -19.35 -23.34 -0.71
N THR A 36 -18.66 -24.20 -1.46
CA THR A 36 -17.58 -25.03 -0.91
C THR A 36 -16.35 -24.20 -0.57
N LEU A 37 -15.85 -24.39 0.64
CA LEU A 37 -14.65 -23.74 1.15
C LEU A 37 -13.49 -24.74 1.15
N MET A 38 -12.35 -24.29 0.64
CA MET A 38 -11.12 -25.07 0.54
C MET A 38 -10.04 -24.49 1.46
N LEU A 39 -9.20 -25.38 1.99
CA LEU A 39 -8.01 -25.00 2.73
C LEU A 39 -7.01 -24.39 1.76
N GLN A 40 -6.69 -23.12 1.98
CA GLN A 40 -5.73 -22.36 1.19
C GLN A 40 -4.60 -21.86 2.08
N ILE A 41 -3.38 -21.86 1.54
CA ILE A 41 -2.22 -21.25 2.17
C ILE A 41 -2.29 -19.78 1.80
N SER A 42 -2.79 -18.98 2.74
CA SER A 42 -2.71 -17.54 2.63
C SER A 42 -1.38 -17.11 3.20
N THR A 43 -0.56 -16.46 2.39
CA THR A 43 0.46 -15.58 2.95
C THR A 43 -0.31 -14.46 3.65
N LEU A 44 -0.49 -14.56 4.96
CA LEU A 44 -0.76 -13.40 5.79
C LEU A 44 0.53 -12.56 5.77
N GLN A 45 0.80 -11.92 4.63
CA GLN A 45 1.20 -10.54 4.73
C GLN A 45 0.00 -9.89 5.40
N SER A 46 0.08 -9.71 6.74
CA SER A 46 -0.50 -8.52 7.36
C SER A 46 -0.38 -7.37 6.38
N ASP A 47 -1.35 -6.46 6.34
CA ASP A 47 -1.30 -5.15 5.68
C ASP A 47 0.03 -4.41 5.92
N ASN A 48 1.09 -4.92 5.35
CA ASN A 48 2.45 -4.52 5.56
C ASN A 48 2.63 -3.50 4.44
N PRO A 49 2.94 -2.25 4.77
CA PRO A 49 3.32 -1.27 3.76
C PRO A 49 4.30 -1.98 2.81
N ILE A 50 4.00 -1.95 1.52
CA ILE A 50 4.93 -2.44 0.51
C ILE A 50 6.25 -1.74 0.82
N GLY A 51 7.28 -2.49 1.21
CA GLY A 51 8.57 -1.93 1.58
C GLY A 51 9.06 -1.04 0.44
N GLY A 52 9.29 0.25 0.72
CA GLY A 52 9.53 1.29 -0.27
C GLY A 52 8.51 2.43 -0.29
N GLY A 53 7.36 2.31 0.38
CA GLY A 53 6.38 3.40 0.50
C GLY A 53 6.92 4.63 1.25
N ASP A 54 7.85 4.42 2.17
CA ASP A 54 8.62 5.45 2.89
C ASP A 54 9.61 6.18 1.97
N ILE A 55 10.33 5.43 1.11
CA ILE A 55 11.26 6.00 0.13
C ILE A 55 10.51 6.80 -0.93
N VAL A 56 9.45 6.21 -1.49
CA VAL A 56 8.60 6.87 -2.50
C VAL A 56 7.88 8.07 -1.89
N GLY A 57 7.38 7.95 -0.66
CA GLY A 57 6.74 9.04 0.07
C GLY A 57 7.71 10.21 0.34
N LEU A 58 8.95 9.92 0.71
CA LEU A 58 9.98 10.95 0.90
C LEU A 58 10.37 11.63 -0.41
N GLN A 59 10.48 10.88 -1.51
CA GLN A 59 10.80 11.44 -2.82
C GLN A 59 9.69 12.36 -3.33
N ILE A 60 8.44 11.90 -3.31
CA ILE A 60 7.28 12.68 -3.77
C ILE A 60 7.04 13.88 -2.84
N GLY A 61 7.02 13.65 -1.53
CA GLY A 61 6.84 14.71 -0.55
C GLY A 61 7.94 15.76 -0.62
N GLY A 62 9.20 15.34 -0.78
CA GLY A 62 10.35 16.22 -0.97
C GLY A 62 10.27 17.05 -2.24
N ALA A 63 9.84 16.47 -3.35
CA ALA A 63 9.64 17.21 -4.61
C ALA A 63 8.58 18.31 -4.47
N VAL A 64 7.44 18.01 -3.84
CA VAL A 64 6.35 18.98 -3.62
C VAL A 64 6.80 20.11 -2.69
N LEU A 65 7.45 19.78 -1.58
CA LEU A 65 7.99 20.77 -0.64
C LEU A 65 9.06 21.64 -1.31
N GLY A 66 9.89 21.07 -2.17
CA GLY A 66 10.90 21.81 -2.94
C GLY A 66 10.28 22.88 -3.85
N VAL A 67 9.22 22.52 -4.60
CA VAL A 67 8.50 23.48 -5.46
C VAL A 67 7.87 24.60 -4.63
N LEU A 68 7.23 24.26 -3.51
CA LEU A 68 6.63 25.24 -2.61
C LEU A 68 7.66 26.20 -2.00
N ALA A 69 8.83 25.68 -1.62
CA ALA A 69 9.93 26.49 -1.08
C ALA A 69 10.45 27.50 -2.12
N VAL A 70 10.65 27.06 -3.37
CA VAL A 70 11.08 27.96 -4.47
C VAL A 70 10.02 29.05 -4.73
N ALA A 71 8.75 28.67 -4.82
CA ALA A 71 7.66 29.63 -5.01
C ALA A 71 7.57 30.64 -3.86
N TRP A 72 7.81 30.21 -2.62
CA TRP A 72 7.86 31.08 -1.46
C TRP A 72 9.04 32.05 -1.51
N CYS A 73 10.25 31.59 -1.83
CA CYS A 73 11.43 32.45 -1.97
C CYS A 73 11.23 33.55 -3.01
N ILE A 74 10.68 33.20 -4.18
CA ILE A 74 10.36 34.18 -5.23
C ILE A 74 9.36 35.22 -4.71
N ARG A 75 8.31 34.79 -4.00
CA ARG A 75 7.34 35.71 -3.39
C ARG A 75 7.98 36.60 -2.33
N ALA A 76 8.87 36.07 -1.50
CA ALA A 76 9.57 36.83 -0.47
C ALA A 76 10.48 37.89 -1.07
N ILE A 77 11.27 37.56 -2.09
CA ILE A 77 12.14 38.51 -2.81
C ILE A 77 11.30 39.61 -3.46
N ARG A 78 10.22 39.25 -4.16
CA ARG A 78 9.30 40.22 -4.76
C ARG A 78 8.71 41.17 -3.71
N ASN A 79 8.30 40.64 -2.57
CA ASN A 79 7.80 41.45 -1.47
C ASN A 79 8.89 42.39 -0.94
N GLN A 80 10.14 41.93 -0.76
CA GLN A 80 11.21 42.81 -0.31
C GLN A 80 11.54 43.94 -1.30
N ILE A 81 11.53 43.65 -2.60
CA ILE A 81 11.73 44.67 -3.63
C ILE A 81 10.56 45.66 -3.65
N ASN A 82 9.33 45.16 -3.57
CA ASN A 82 8.13 46.01 -3.58
C ASN A 82 7.98 46.83 -2.29
N SER A 83 8.38 46.28 -1.13
CA SER A 83 8.33 46.97 0.17
C SER A 83 9.53 47.90 0.40
N GLY A 84 10.61 47.77 -0.37
CA GLY A 84 11.73 48.72 -0.38
C GLY A 84 11.50 49.95 -1.26
N GLY A 85 10.39 49.99 -2.01
CA GLY A 85 10.02 51.11 -2.89
C GLY A 85 9.18 52.21 -2.23
N ASP A 86 8.63 51.99 -1.03
CA ASP A 86 7.91 53.01 -0.23
C ASP A 86 8.84 53.67 0.81
N GLY A 87 10.10 53.88 0.44
CA GLY A 87 11.13 54.35 1.37
C GLY A 87 12.39 54.94 0.72
N ALA A 88 12.24 55.75 -0.32
CA ALA A 88 13.18 56.80 -0.73
C ALA A 88 12.51 57.75 -1.74
#